data_AF-A0A6I0S345-F1
#
_entry.id   AF-A0A6I0S345-F1
#
_cell.length_a   1.000
_cell.length_b   1.000
_cell.length_c   1.000
_cell.angle_alpha   90.00
_cell.angle_beta   90.00
_cell.angle_gamma   90.00
#
_symmetry.space_group_name_H-M   'P 1'
#
loop_
_entity.id
_entity.type
_entity.pdbx_description
1 polymer ?
#
loop_
_entity_poly.entity_id
_entity_poly.type
_entity_poly.pdbx_seq_one_letter_code
_entity_poly.pdbx_strand_id
1 'polypeptide(L)' 'MDRVLHFVLALAVVAILALLVSSDRKKIRIRYVIQLLVIEVLLAWFFLNSDVGLGFVKGFSEMFEKLLGFANEGTNFV' A
#
# COMPACT_ATOMS: atom_id res chain seq x y z
N MET A 1 -5.96 -17.16 15.09
CA MET A 1 -6.52 -15.92 15.64
C MET A 1 -5.52 -14.77 15.69
N ASP A 2 -4.22 -15.03 15.88
CA ASP A 2 -3.24 -13.96 16.17
C ASP A 2 -3.01 -12.96 15.04
N ARG A 3 -3.07 -13.39 13.77
CA ARG A 3 -2.85 -12.48 12.62
C ARG A 3 -3.93 -11.41 12.49
N VAL A 4 -5.18 -11.76 12.77
CA VAL A 4 -6.31 -10.81 12.73
C VAL A 4 -6.19 -9.80 13.87
N LEU A 5 -5.80 -10.27 15.06
CA LEU A 5 -5.51 -9.39 16.20
C LEU A 5 -4.39 -8.40 15.90
N HIS A 6 -3.28 -8.85 15.32
CA HIS A 6 -2.17 -7.98 14.92
C HIS A 6 -2.60 -6.94 13.88
N PHE A 7 -3.44 -7.33 12.91
CA PHE A 7 -3.97 -6.41 11.90
C PHE A 7 -4.86 -5.33 12.52
N VAL A 8 -5.78 -5.70 13.40
CA VAL A 8 -6.67 -4.74 14.08
C VAL A 8 -5.86 -3.81 14.98
N LEU A 9 -4.85 -4.33 15.68
CA LEU A 9 -3.97 -3.54 16.54
C LEU A 9 -3.13 -2.55 15.73
N ALA A 10 -2.57 -2.98 14.59
CA ALA A 10 -1.86 -2.10 13.67
C ALA A 10 -2.76 -0.99 13.13
N LEU A 11 -3.99 -1.32 12.71
CA LEU A 11 -4.97 -0.33 12.24
C LEU A 11 -5.30 0.70 13.33
N ALA A 12 -5.52 0.24 14.56
CA ALA A 12 -5.78 1.11 15.70
C ALA A 12 -4.60 2.05 15.99
N VAL A 13 -3.36 1.54 15.97
CA VAL A 13 -2.16 2.33 16.19
C VAL A 13 -1.99 3.40 15.11
N VAL A 14 -2.14 3.05 13.84
CA VAL A 14 -2.05 4.00 12.72
C VAL A 14 -3.13 5.09 12.83
N ALA A 15 -4.36 4.71 13.18
CA ALA A 15 -5.45 5.66 13.38
C ALA A 15 -5.16 6.64 14.53
N ILE A 16 -4.63 6.15 15.66
CA ILE A 16 -4.25 6.99 16.81
C ILE A 16 -3.12 7.95 16.42
N LEU A 17 -2.08 7.48 15.73
CA LEU A 17 -0.98 8.33 15.27
C LEU A 17 -1.45 9.41 14.29
N ALA A 18 -2.31 9.04 13.32
CA ALA A 18 -2.91 9.99 12.39
C ALA A 18 -3.74 11.06 13.11
N LEU A 19 -4.50 10.68 14.15
CA LEU A 19 -5.23 11.62 14.99
C LEU A 19 -4.30 12.50 15.82
N LEU A 20 -3.19 11.97 16.34
CA LEU A 20 -2.21 12.73 17.12
C LEU A 20 -1.51 13.80 16.29
N VAL A 21 -1.11 13.46 15.06
CA VAL A 21 -0.46 14.36 14.10
C VAL A 21 -1.45 15.37 13.48
N SER A 22 -2.75 15.07 13.50
CA SER A 22 -3.76 15.96 12.93
C SER A 22 -3.90 17.25 13.75
N SER A 23 -3.43 18.36 13.18
CA SER A 23 -3.53 19.70 13.77
C SER A 23 -4.98 20.21 13.86
N ASP A 24 -5.85 19.83 12.92
CA ASP A 24 -7.23 20.33 12.82
C ASP A 24 -8.27 19.19 12.89
N ARG A 25 -8.34 18.52 14.05
CA ARG A 25 -9.20 17.34 14.28
C ARG A 25 -10.68 17.57 13.97
N LYS A 26 -11.17 18.81 14.05
CA LYS A 26 -12.57 19.18 13.77
C LYS A 26 -12.89 19.44 12.29
N LYS A 27 -11.89 19.65 11.44
CA LYS A 27 -12.07 19.82 9.99
C LYS A 27 -11.79 18.55 9.19
N ILE A 28 -11.54 17.42 9.84
CA ILE A 28 -11.34 16.14 9.16
C ILE A 28 -12.61 15.83 8.36
N ARG A 29 -12.49 15.87 7.04
CA ARG A 29 -13.58 15.57 6.13
C ARG A 29 -13.75 14.04 6.03
N ILE A 30 -14.41 13.46 7.03
CA ILE A 30 -14.63 12.01 7.21
C ILE A 30 -15.11 11.32 5.92
N ARG A 31 -15.93 12.00 5.11
CA ARG A 31 -16.38 11.49 3.81
C ARG A 31 -15.23 11.08 2.90
N TYR A 32 -14.17 11.89 2.79
CA TYR A 32 -13.03 11.58 1.92
C TYR A 32 -12.12 10.51 2.51
N VAL A 33 -11.96 10.49 3.84
CA VAL A 33 -11.16 9.46 4.52
C VAL A 33 -11.79 8.08 4.32
N ILE A 34 -13.11 7.97 4.48
CA ILE A 34 -13.82 6.71 4.23
C ILE A 34 -13.76 6.34 2.75
N GLN A 35 -13.97 7.30 1.83
CA GLN A 35 -13.84 7.04 0.39
C GLN A 35 -12.44 6.52 0.03
N LEU A 36 -11.39 7.12 0.59
CA LEU A 36 -10.01 6.69 0.38
C LEU A 36 -9.81 5.25 0.88
N LEU A 37 -10.25 4.95 2.11
CA LEU A 37 -10.16 3.60 2.67
C LEU A 37 -10.93 2.55 1.85
N VAL A 38 -12.12 2.90 1.34
CA VAL A 38 -12.89 2.01 0.48
C VAL A 38 -12.15 1.74 -0.83
N ILE A 39 -11.61 2.78 -1.47
CA ILE A 39 -10.83 2.63 -2.70
C ILE A 39 -9.57 1.79 -2.43
N GLU A 40 -8.90 2.02 -1.30
CA GLU A 40 -7.69 1.29 -0.91
C GLU A 40 -7.97 -0.20 -0.72
N VAL A 41 -9.05 -0.56 -0.02
CA VAL A 41 -9.45 -1.97 0.16
C VAL A 41 -9.86 -2.61 -1.17
N LEU A 42 -10.60 -1.89 -2.03
CA LEU A 42 -10.98 -2.38 -3.35
C LEU A 42 -9.76 -2.61 -4.24
N LEU A 43 -8.82 -1.67 -4.27
CA LEU A 43 -7.58 -1.80 -5.04
C LEU A 43 -6.68 -2.89 -4.47
N ALA A 44 -6.53 -2.99 -3.15
CA ALA A 44 -5.77 -4.05 -2.51
C ALA A 44 -6.36 -5.43 -2.86
N TRP A 45 -7.67 -5.59 -2.73
CA TRP A 45 -8.35 -6.83 -3.13
C TRP A 45 -8.17 -7.11 -4.63
N PHE A 46 -8.30 -6.10 -5.49
CA PHE A 46 -8.08 -6.25 -6.92
C PHE A 46 -6.65 -6.70 -7.23
N PHE A 47 -5.63 -6.05 -6.69
CA PHE A 47 -4.23 -6.38 -6.98
C PHE A 47 -3.76 -7.71 -6.37
N LEU A 48 -4.26 -8.07 -5.17
CA LEU A 48 -3.80 -9.26 -4.44
C LEU A 48 -4.64 -10.52 -4.69
N ASN A 49 -5.93 -10.37 -5.04
CA ASN A 49 -6.88 -11.48 -5.13
C ASN A 49 -7.45 -11.71 -6.54
N SER A 50 -7.29 -10.77 -7.49
CA SER A 50 -7.72 -10.96 -8.87
C SER A 50 -6.56 -11.42 -9.76
N ASP A 51 -6.82 -12.37 -10.65
CA ASP A 51 -5.83 -12.87 -11.63
C ASP A 51 -5.26 -11.74 -12.52
N VAL A 52 -6.12 -10.78 -12.89
CA VAL A 52 -5.71 -9.59 -13.67
C VAL A 52 -4.80 -8.68 -12.85
N GLY A 53 -5.09 -8.51 -11.56
CA GLY A 53 -4.29 -7.69 -10.65
C GLY A 53 -2.92 -8.30 -10.37
N LEU A 54 -2.87 -9.62 -10.16
CA LEU A 54 -1.63 -10.36 -10.01
C LEU A 54 -0.78 -10.29 -11.29
N GLY A 55 -1.41 -10.40 -12.46
CA GLY A 55 -0.74 -10.21 -13.75
C GLY A 55 -0.14 -8.81 -13.92
N PHE A 56 -0.87 -7.77 -13.50
CA PHE A 56 -0.38 -6.39 -13.54
C PHE A 56 0.82 -6.17 -12.61
N VAL A 57 0.72 -6.62 -11.35
CA VAL A 57 1.81 -6.50 -10.37
C VAL A 57 3.05 -7.25 -10.85
N LYS A 58 2.88 -8.47 -11.37
CA LYS A 58 3.97 -9.27 -11.92
C LYS A 58 4.64 -8.60 -13.12
N GLY A 59 3.86 -8.07 -14.07
CA GLY A 59 4.42 -7.34 -15.20
C GLY A 59 5.20 -6.09 -14.79
N PHE A 60 4.73 -5.38 -13.75
CA PHE A 60 5.47 -4.24 -13.18
C PHE A 60 6.78 -4.68 -12.51
N SER A 61 6.77 -5.79 -11.77
CA SER A 61 7.99 -6.36 -11.18
C SER A 61 9.02 -6.77 -12.24
N GLU A 62 8.60 -7.44 -13.32
CA GLU A 62 9.50 -7.85 -14.41
C GLU A 62 10.13 -6.64 -15.13
N MET A 63 9.39 -5.54 -15.27
CA MET A 63 9.94 -4.28 -15.79
C MET A 63 11.04 -3.72 -14.86
N PHE A 64 10.76 -3.67 -13.55
CA PHE A 64 11.73 -3.20 -12.56
C PHE A 64 12.97 -4.08 -12.49
N GLU A 65 12.80 -5.40 -12.58
CA GLU A 65 13.90 -6.36 -12.62
C GLU A 65 14.83 -6.09 -13.80
N LYS A 66 14.28 -5.81 -14.99
CA LYS A 66 15.09 -5.41 -16.15
C LYS A 66 15.83 -4.11 -15.94
N LEU A 67 15.19 -3.10 -15.34
CA LEU A 67 15.85 -1.82 -15.03
C LEU A 67 17.01 -2.01 -14.04
N LEU A 68 16.82 -2.84 -13.01
CA LEU A 68 17.86 -3.20 -12.05
C LEU A 68 18.98 -4.02 -12.70
N GLY A 69 18.65 -4.90 -13.64
CA GLY A 69 19.62 -5.63 -14.46
C GLY A 69 20.55 -4.68 -15.22
N PHE A 70 19.98 -3.68 -15.91
CA PHE A 70 20.78 -2.66 -16.58
C PHE A 70 21.65 -1.83 -15.62
N ALA A 71 21.11 -1.46 -14.45
CA ALA A 71 21.89 -0.75 -13.43
C ALA A 71 23.05 -1.59 -12.87
N ASN A 72 22.84 -2.90 -12.73
CA ASN A 72 23.86 -3.84 -12.27
C ASN A 72 24.99 -4.03 -13.30
N GLU A 73 24.66 -4.13 -14.59
CA GLU A 73 25.67 -4.12 -15.66
C GLU A 73 26.50 -2.84 -15.65
N GLY A 74 25.85 -1.67 -15.43
CA GLY A 74 26.55 -0.39 -15.30
C GLY A 74 27.48 -0.31 -14.08
N THR A 75 27.11 -0.96 -12.97
CA THR A 75 27.93 -1.01 -11.74
C THR A 75 29.11 -1.97 -11.89
N ASN A 76 28.93 -3.11 -12.56
CA ASN A 76 30.02 -4.06 -12.83
C ASN A 76 31.09 -3.52 -13.79
N PHE A 77 30.77 -2.46 -14.54
CA PHE A 77 31.71 -1.79 -15.43
C PHE A 77 32.63 -0.79 -14.70
N VAL A 78 32.29 -0.37 -13.48
CA VAL A 78 33.08 0.54 -12.62
C VAL A 78 33.89 -0.25 -11.61
#